data_AF-A0A508BFN8-F1
#
_entry.id   AF-A0A508BFN8-F1
#
_cell.length_a   1.000
_cell.length_b   1.000
_cell.length_c   1.000
_cell.angle_alpha   90.00
_cell.angle_beta   90.00
_cell.angle_gamma   90.00
#
_symmetry.space_group_name_H-M   'P 1'
#
loop_
_entity.id
_entity.type
_entity.pdbx_description
1 polymer ?
#
loop_
_entity_poly.entity_id
_entity_poly.type
_entity_poly.pdbx_seq_one_letter_code
_entity_poly.pdbx_strand_id
1 'polypeptide(L)' 'MTTAGHDVDSRDTQRALAIMILAVGVLGAVTILSVPFSIGLYGLRGLWLPAVLLIPLALQAWALRVLRRAASTLPG' A
#
# COMPACT_ATOMS: atom_id res chain seq x y z
N MET A 1 -31.77 2.51 -18.38
CA MET A 1 -30.40 2.33 -18.91
C MET A 1 -29.44 2.94 -17.89
N THR A 2 -28.94 2.16 -16.94
CA THR A 2 -28.04 2.62 -15.86
C THR A 2 -27.05 1.55 -15.38
N THR A 3 -27.16 0.31 -15.85
CA THR A 3 -26.30 -0.82 -15.42
C THR A 3 -24.89 -0.75 -16.00
N ALA A 4 -24.74 -0.33 -17.26
CA ALA A 4 -23.44 -0.26 -17.93
C ALA A 4 -22.43 0.69 -17.26
N GLY A 5 -22.90 1.81 -16.68
CA GLY A 5 -22.01 2.74 -15.98
C GLY A 5 -21.52 2.19 -14.63
N HIS A 6 -22.37 1.43 -13.93
CA HIS A 6 -22.03 0.84 -12.64
C HIS A 6 -21.05 -0.34 -12.78
N ASP A 7 -21.22 -1.16 -13.82
CA ASP A 7 -20.33 -2.29 -14.10
C ASP A 7 -18.90 -1.84 -14.51
N VAL A 8 -18.80 -0.72 -15.24
CA VAL A 8 -17.50 -0.14 -15.66
C VAL A 8 -16.77 0.46 -14.45
N ASP A 9 -17.47 1.24 -13.62
CA ASP A 9 -16.92 1.81 -12.38
C ASP A 9 -16.46 0.72 -11.38
N SER A 10 -17.22 -0.38 -11.30
CA SER A 10 -16.88 -1.54 -10.48
C SER A 10 -15.59 -2.24 -10.96
N ARG A 11 -15.42 -2.40 -12.27
CA ARG A 11 -14.21 -3.00 -12.86
C ARG A 11 -12.98 -2.13 -12.65
N ASP A 12 -13.10 -0.81 -12.83
CA ASP A 12 -12.00 0.12 -12.61
C ASP A 12 -11.60 0.17 -11.14
N THR A 13 -12.57 0.15 -10.23
CA THR A 13 -12.34 0.04 -8.78
C THR A 13 -11.65 -1.28 -8.41
N GLN A 14 -12.11 -2.41 -8.95
CA GLN A 14 -11.48 -3.71 -8.72
C GLN A 14 -10.04 -3.76 -9.26
N ARG A 15 -9.81 -3.20 -10.44
CA ARG A 15 -8.48 -3.12 -11.05
C ARG A 15 -7.54 -2.23 -10.24
N ALA A 16 -8.01 -1.07 -9.80
CA ALA A 16 -7.26 -0.17 -8.93
C ALA A 16 -6.89 -0.88 -7.60
N LEU A 17 -7.81 -1.65 -7.02
CA LEU A 17 -7.56 -2.42 -5.82
C LEU A 17 -6.52 -3.54 -6.03
N ALA A 18 -6.59 -4.25 -7.16
CA ALA A 18 -5.60 -5.27 -7.51
C ALA A 18 -4.20 -4.66 -7.69
N ILE A 19 -4.09 -3.51 -8.37
CA ILE A 19 -2.84 -2.78 -8.55
C ILE A 19 -2.30 -2.28 -7.19
N MET A 20 -3.17 -1.77 -6.33
CA MET A 20 -2.79 -1.33 -4.98
C MET A 20 -2.22 -2.48 -4.15
N ILE A 21 -2.86 -3.66 -4.15
CA ILE A 21 -2.35 -4.85 -3.45
C ILE A 21 -0.98 -5.26 -4.00
N LEU A 22 -0.84 -5.30 -5.33
CA LEU A 22 0.44 -5.64 -5.97
C LEU A 22 1.53 -4.64 -5.59
N ALA A 23 1.24 -3.34 -5.64
CA ALA A 23 2.19 -2.28 -5.31
C ALA A 23 2.63 -2.35 -3.83
N VAL A 24 1.69 -2.55 -2.90
CA VAL A 24 1.99 -2.76 -1.47
C VAL A 24 2.87 -4.00 -1.28
N GLY A 25 2.54 -5.11 -1.95
CA GLY A 25 3.31 -6.35 -1.89
C GLY A 25 4.74 -6.19 -2.39
N VAL A 26 4.93 -5.56 -3.55
CA VAL A 26 6.25 -5.27 -4.11
C VAL A 26 7.04 -4.33 -3.21
N LEU A 27 6.42 -3.26 -2.71
CA LEU A 27 7.08 -2.33 -1.79
C LEU A 27 7.49 -3.00 -0.48
N GLY A 28 6.64 -3.86 0.08
CA GLY A 28 6.95 -4.68 1.23
C GLY A 28 8.13 -5.62 0.99
N ALA A 29 8.13 -6.32 -0.15
CA ALA A 29 9.23 -7.21 -0.54
C ALA A 29 10.56 -6.45 -0.69
N VAL A 30 10.54 -5.31 -1.39
CA VAL A 30 11.72 -4.43 -1.55
C VAL A 30 12.23 -3.95 -0.19
N THR A 31 11.32 -3.56 0.72
CA THR A 31 11.69 -3.13 2.07
C THR A 31 12.40 -4.24 2.83
N ILE A 32 11.87 -5.45 2.83
CA ILE A 32 12.48 -6.62 3.50
C ILE A 32 13.83 -6.96 2.88
N LEU A 33 13.91 -7.00 1.54
CA LEU A 33 15.14 -7.36 0.83
C LEU A 33 16.23 -6.28 0.97
N SER A 34 15.84 -5.03 1.21
CA SER A 34 16.78 -3.93 1.46
C SER A 34 17.50 -4.05 2.82
N VAL A 35 16.98 -4.82 3.77
CA VAL A 35 17.58 -5.01 5.10
C VAL A 35 18.98 -5.67 5.01
N PRO A 36 19.13 -6.89 4.47
CA PRO A 36 20.45 -7.52 4.36
C PRO A 36 21.40 -6.73 3.45
N PHE A 37 20.87 -6.10 2.39
CA PHE A 37 21.65 -5.26 1.49
C PHE A 37 22.26 -4.05 2.21
N SER A 38 21.45 -3.35 3.00
CA SER A 38 21.89 -2.16 3.73
C SER A 38 22.88 -2.49 4.83
N ILE A 39 22.70 -3.64 5.50
CA ILE A 39 23.66 -4.16 6.48
C ILE A 39 24.99 -4.49 5.80
N GLY A 40 24.96 -5.10 4.60
CA GLY A 40 26.16 -5.43 3.84
C GLY A 40 26.96 -4.21 3.39
N LEU A 41 26.30 -3.10 3.02
CA LEU A 41 26.97 -1.90 2.52
C LEU A 41 27.42 -0.92 3.61
N TYR A 42 26.60 -0.72 4.65
CA TYR A 42 26.78 0.36 5.62
C TYR A 42 26.73 -0.12 7.08
N GLY A 43 26.71 -1.44 7.31
CA GLY A 43 26.52 -2.03 8.64
C GLY A 43 25.17 -1.64 9.25
N LEU A 44 25.11 -1.56 10.58
CA LEU A 44 23.87 -1.16 11.29
C LEU A 44 23.38 0.25 10.91
N ARG A 45 24.29 1.14 10.50
CA ARG A 45 23.91 2.49 10.06
C ARG A 45 23.07 2.45 8.80
N GLY A 46 23.20 1.43 7.95
CA GLY A 46 22.43 1.26 6.73
C GLY A 46 20.92 1.04 6.92
N LEU A 47 20.48 0.67 8.13
CA LEU A 47 19.05 0.42 8.41
C LEU A 47 18.16 1.66 8.19
N TRP A 48 18.73 2.85 7.99
CA TRP A 48 17.98 4.02 7.56
C TRP A 48 17.27 3.80 6.22
N LEU A 49 17.84 3.00 5.30
CA LEU A 49 17.27 2.72 3.99
C LEU A 49 15.92 1.96 4.10
N PRO A 50 15.84 0.80 4.79
CA PRO A 50 14.56 0.15 5.05
C PRO A 50 13.64 1.01 5.93
N ALA A 51 14.17 1.78 6.88
CA ALA A 51 13.36 2.65 7.73
C ALA A 51 12.63 3.74 6.92
N VAL A 52 13.29 4.33 5.91
CA VAL A 52 12.66 5.29 4.99
C VAL A 52 11.60 4.60 4.13
N LEU A 53 11.84 3.36 3.68
CA LEU A 53 10.87 2.57 2.92
C LEU A 53 9.64 2.16 3.74
N LEU A 54 9.75 2.10 5.08
CA LEU A 54 8.59 1.89 5.95
C LEU A 54 7.63 3.08 5.99
N ILE A 55 8.11 4.31 5.71
CA ILE A 55 7.26 5.51 5.71
C ILE A 55 6.11 5.40 4.70
N PRO A 56 6.35 5.13 3.40
CA PRO A 56 5.26 4.98 2.44
C PRO A 56 4.37 3.78 2.75
N LEU A 57 4.88 2.70 3.34
CA LEU A 57 4.07 1.56 3.81
C LEU A 57 3.14 1.95 4.96
N ALA A 58 3.65 2.67 5.95
CA ALA A 58 2.87 3.15 7.09
C ALA A 58 1.80 4.14 6.64
N LEU A 59 2.12 5.05 5.71
CA LEU A 59 1.14 5.97 5.13
C LEU A 59 0.04 5.24 4.37
N GLN A 60 0.37 4.22 3.57
CA GLN A 60 -0.63 3.39 2.88
C GLN A 60 -1.53 2.63 3.86
N ALA A 61 -0.96 2.03 4.90
CA ALA A 61 -1.72 1.34 5.95
C ALA A 61 -2.63 2.31 6.72
N TRP A 62 -2.13 3.51 7.03
CA TRP A 62 -2.89 4.55 7.70
C TRP A 62 -4.04 5.07 6.83
N ALA A 63 -3.79 5.34 5.55
CA ALA A 63 -4.82 5.74 4.60
C ALA A 63 -5.95 4.70 4.51
N LEU A 64 -5.61 3.41 4.42
CA LEU A 64 -6.62 2.33 4.44
C LEU A 64 -7.40 2.29 5.76
N ARG A 65 -6.73 2.53 6.90
CA ARG A 65 -7.39 2.58 8.22
C ARG A 65 -8.35 3.77 8.31
N VAL A 66 -7.97 4.93 7.80
CA VAL A 66 -8.81 6.13 7.74
C VAL A 66 -10.00 5.89 6.81
N LEU A 67 -9.78 5.30 5.64
CA LEU A 67 -10.86 4.95 4.70
C LEU A 67 -11.88 3.99 5.33
N ARG A 68 -11.40 2.95 6.02
CA ARG A 68 -12.26 2.01 6.76
C ARG A 68 -13.06 2.71 7.87
N ARG A 69 -12.44 3.63 8.61
CA ARG A 69 -13.14 4.42 9.64
C ARG A 69 -14.20 5.33 9.04
N ALA A 70 -13.89 6.01 7.95
CA ALA A 70 -14.85 6.84 7.22
C ALA A 70 -16.04 6.00 6.71
N ALA A 71 -15.76 4.85 6.09
CA ALA A 71 -16.81 3.91 5.65
C ALA A 71 -17.70 3.43 6.80
N SER A 72 -17.14 3.16 7.98
CA SER A 72 -17.91 2.72 9.15
C SER A 72 -18.75 3.80 9.84
N THR A 73 -18.54 5.08 9.50
CA THR A 73 -19.26 6.22 10.10
C THR A 73 -20.34 6.81 9.19
N LEU A 74 -20.48 6.29 7.97
CA LEU A 74 -21.60 6.62 7.09
C LEU A 74 -22.87 5.90 7.56
N PRO A 75 -23.99 6.60 7.81
CA PRO A 75 -25.28 5.93 7.99
C PRO A 75 -25.66 5.23 6.68
N GLY A 76 -26.04 3.95 6.79
CA GLY A 76 -26.50 3.13 5.66
C GLY A 76 -27.88 3.52 5.15
#